data_AF-A0A821TTM6-F1
#
_entry.id   AF-A0A821TTM6-F1
#
_cell.length_a   1.000
_cell.length_b   1.000
_cell.length_c   1.000
_cell.angle_alpha   90.00
_cell.angle_beta   90.00
_cell.angle_gamma   90.00
#
_symmetry.space_group_name_H-M   'P 1'
#
loop_
_entity.id
_entity.type
_entity.pdbx_description
1 polymer ?
#
loop_
_entity_poly.entity_id
_entity_poly.type
_entity_poly.pdbx_seq_one_letter_code
_entity_poly.pdbx_strand_id
1 'polypeptide(L)'
;MKACLAKGYPFIFLLRPYAAVSRARLDGIVGMPTPHDLAAQKQIGHTMLAVGYDNSQQRFIVRNSWGPNWGKAGYCYIPYQYMINTKYCLSAWVIGEVDTTNLGSEHWNKNDLFGNVQSRVYRSGRAGASVRGGGSGGNDVEGG
;
A
#
# COMPACT_ATOMS: atom_id res chain seq x y z
N MET A 1 -11.27 4.57 -0.19
CA MET A 1 -10.19 4.02 -1.03
C MET A 1 -9.15 5.06 -1.42
N LYS A 2 -9.43 6.09 -2.25
CA LYS A 2 -8.41 7.09 -2.64
C LYS A 2 -7.75 7.82 -1.46
N ALA A 3 -8.53 8.25 -0.47
CA ALA A 3 -8.00 8.88 0.74
C ALA A 3 -7.05 7.98 1.54
N CYS A 4 -7.22 6.65 1.48
CA CYS A 4 -6.34 5.68 2.13
C CYS A 4 -4.98 5.63 1.40
N LEU A 5 -5.02 5.54 0.07
CA LEU A 5 -3.82 5.57 -0.77
C LEU A 5 -3.08 6.92 -0.68
N ALA A 6 -3.79 8.03 -0.63
CA ALA A 6 -3.21 9.37 -0.49
C ALA A 6 -2.48 9.56 0.86
N LYS A 7 -2.88 8.81 1.89
CA LYS A 7 -2.18 8.76 3.19
C LYS A 7 -0.99 7.79 3.19
N GLY A 8 -0.66 7.16 2.06
CA GLY A 8 0.45 6.23 1.94
C GLY A 8 0.12 4.81 2.42
N TYR A 9 -1.17 4.45 2.53
CA TYR A 9 -1.59 3.11 2.92
C TYR A 9 -2.11 2.32 1.71
N PRO A 10 -1.30 1.40 1.13
CA PRO A 10 -1.83 0.36 0.25
C PRO A 10 -2.88 -0.47 0.96
N PHE A 11 -3.86 -0.97 0.22
CA PHE A 11 -4.91 -1.82 0.78
C PHE A 11 -5.14 -3.06 -0.07
N ILE A 12 -5.41 -4.17 0.61
CA ILE A 12 -5.80 -5.44 0.01
C ILE A 12 -7.30 -5.38 -0.26
N PHE A 13 -7.77 -5.92 -1.37
CA PHE A 13 -9.19 -5.99 -1.67
C PHE A 13 -9.57 -7.29 -2.35
N LEU A 14 -10.79 -7.76 -2.09
CA LEU A 14 -11.38 -8.93 -2.74
C LEU A 14 -12.35 -8.47 -3.83
N LEU A 15 -12.08 -8.85 -5.08
CA LEU A 15 -12.88 -8.48 -6.25
C LEU A 15 -13.51 -9.72 -6.90
N ARG A 16 -14.71 -9.60 -7.46
CA ARG A 16 -15.22 -10.50 -8.49
C ARG A 16 -14.56 -10.13 -9.82
N PRO A 17 -13.57 -10.91 -10.30
CA PRO A 17 -12.69 -10.45 -11.39
C PRO A 17 -13.37 -10.49 -12.76
N TYR A 18 -14.35 -11.38 -12.95
CA TYR A 18 -14.94 -11.67 -14.26
C TYR A 18 -13.86 -11.97 -15.33
N ALA A 19 -14.26 -12.20 -16.59
CA ALA A 19 -13.26 -12.29 -17.65
C ALA A 19 -12.61 -10.92 -17.95
N ALA A 20 -13.15 -9.82 -17.41
CA ALA A 20 -12.60 -8.47 -17.55
C ALA A 20 -11.16 -8.35 -17.04
N VAL A 21 -10.84 -8.92 -15.89
CA VAL A 21 -9.46 -8.91 -15.38
C VAL A 21 -8.56 -9.76 -16.27
N SER A 22 -8.99 -10.97 -16.64
CA SER A 22 -8.18 -11.87 -17.48
C SER A 22 -7.86 -11.29 -18.86
N ARG A 23 -8.77 -10.51 -19.45
CA ARG A 23 -8.53 -9.81 -20.73
C ARG A 23 -7.39 -8.79 -20.67
N ALA A 24 -7.08 -8.26 -19.48
CA ALA A 24 -5.98 -7.31 -19.27
C ALA A 24 -4.59 -7.98 -19.24
N ARG A 25 -4.46 -9.25 -19.64
CA ARG A 25 -3.21 -10.03 -19.56
C ARG A 25 -2.04 -9.41 -20.33
N LEU A 26 -2.29 -8.60 -21.36
CA LEU A 26 -1.23 -8.03 -22.20
C LEU A 26 -0.80 -6.62 -21.78
N ASP A 27 -1.75 -5.78 -21.40
CA ASP A 27 -1.52 -4.33 -21.18
C ASP A 27 -1.85 -3.87 -19.75
N GLY A 28 -2.45 -4.73 -18.95
CA GLY A 28 -2.93 -4.41 -17.61
C GLY A 28 -4.18 -3.53 -17.58
N ILE A 29 -4.81 -3.20 -18.71
CA ILE A 29 -5.98 -2.30 -18.73
C ILE A 29 -7.27 -3.10 -18.54
N VAL A 30 -7.87 -2.99 -17.35
CA VAL A 30 -9.10 -3.71 -17.02
C VAL A 30 -10.31 -2.92 -17.48
N GLY A 31 -11.20 -3.54 -18.27
CA GLY A 31 -12.49 -2.95 -18.62
C GLY A 31 -13.55 -3.17 -17.53
N MET A 32 -14.74 -2.58 -17.70
CA MET A 32 -15.91 -3.01 -16.93
C MET A 32 -16.32 -4.44 -17.36
N PRO A 33 -16.92 -5.25 -16.46
CA PRO A 33 -17.57 -6.49 -16.85
C PRO A 33 -18.66 -6.23 -17.89
N THR A 34 -18.66 -7.03 -18.95
CA THR A 34 -19.70 -7.02 -19.99
C THR A 34 -20.94 -7.75 -19.48
N PRO A 35 -22.12 -7.55 -20.12
CA PRO A 35 -23.31 -8.34 -19.80
C PRO A 35 -23.08 -9.86 -19.88
N HIS A 36 -22.28 -10.32 -20.85
CA HIS A 36 -21.90 -11.73 -20.98
C HIS A 36 -21.07 -12.22 -19.78
N ASP A 37 -20.13 -11.40 -19.28
CA ASP A 37 -19.36 -11.74 -18.09
C ASP A 37 -20.27 -11.90 -16.87
N LEU A 38 -21.25 -11.01 -16.72
CA LEU A 38 -22.19 -11.01 -15.59
C LEU A 38 -23.11 -12.24 -15.60
N ALA A 39 -23.40 -12.80 -16.78
CA ALA A 39 -24.20 -14.01 -16.93
C ALA A 39 -23.42 -15.29 -16.54
N ALA A 40 -22.09 -15.25 -16.50
CA ALA A 40 -21.28 -16.41 -16.13
C ALA A 40 -21.37 -16.70 -14.63
N GLN A 41 -21.89 -17.88 -14.27
CA GLN A 41 -22.19 -18.28 -12.89
C GLN A 41 -20.96 -18.53 -11.99
N LYS A 42 -19.79 -18.83 -12.57
CA LYS A 42 -18.60 -19.23 -11.81
C LYS A 42 -17.64 -18.05 -11.62
N GLN A 43 -17.81 -17.33 -10.50
CA GLN A 43 -16.90 -16.27 -10.10
C GLN A 43 -16.22 -16.64 -8.78
N ILE A 44 -14.97 -17.08 -8.86
CA ILE A 44 -14.11 -17.17 -7.67
C ILE A 44 -13.56 -15.76 -7.45
N GLY A 45 -13.71 -15.24 -6.24
CA GLY A 45 -13.14 -13.95 -5.88
C GLY A 45 -11.62 -13.96 -6.02
N HIS A 46 -11.04 -12.83 -6.44
CA HIS A 46 -9.60 -12.65 -6.57
C HIS A 46 -9.13 -11.50 -5.68
N THR A 47 -8.10 -11.76 -4.89
CA THR A 47 -7.55 -10.79 -3.93
C THR A 47 -6.30 -10.15 -4.51
N MET A 48 -6.25 -8.82 -4.50
CA MET A 48 -5.13 -8.04 -5.05
C MET A 48 -4.78 -6.86 -4.14
N LEU A 49 -3.68 -6.16 -4.44
CA LEU A 49 -3.20 -5.01 -3.67
C LEU A 49 -3.36 -3.71 -4.48
N ALA A 50 -4.17 -2.78 -3.99
CA ALA A 50 -4.23 -1.43 -4.52
C ALA A 50 -3.05 -0.61 -3.97
N VAL A 51 -2.25 -0.03 -4.86
CA VAL A 51 -1.01 0.69 -4.51
C VAL A 51 -1.01 2.15 -4.95
N GLY A 52 -2.00 2.57 -5.73
CA GLY A 52 -2.11 3.95 -6.20
C GLY A 52 -3.39 4.20 -6.97
N TYR A 53 -3.55 5.41 -7.48
CA TYR A 53 -4.67 5.80 -8.31
C TYR A 53 -4.26 6.89 -9.30
N ASP A 54 -4.96 6.94 -10.43
CA ASP A 54 -4.80 7.95 -11.46
C ASP A 54 -6.17 8.59 -11.74
N ASN A 55 -6.31 9.87 -11.37
CA ASN A 55 -7.53 10.64 -11.61
C ASN A 55 -7.71 11.04 -13.07
N SER A 56 -6.65 11.14 -13.87
CA SER A 56 -6.79 11.45 -15.30
C SER A 56 -7.44 10.28 -16.05
N GLN A 57 -7.07 9.05 -15.67
CA GLN A 57 -7.59 7.82 -16.28
C GLN A 57 -8.75 7.18 -15.49
N GLN A 58 -9.12 7.75 -14.34
CA GLN A 58 -10.15 7.24 -13.43
C GLN A 58 -9.95 5.77 -13.03
N ARG A 59 -8.70 5.40 -12.68
CA ARG A 59 -8.29 4.02 -12.40
C ARG A 59 -7.47 3.89 -11.12
N PHE A 60 -7.66 2.78 -10.43
CA PHE A 60 -6.74 2.33 -9.39
C PHE A 60 -5.57 1.58 -10.01
N ILE A 61 -4.37 1.79 -9.48
CA ILE A 61 -3.16 1.05 -9.82
C ILE A 61 -3.08 -0.14 -8.87
N VAL A 62 -3.02 -1.34 -9.42
CA VAL A 62 -3.18 -2.59 -8.67
C VAL A 62 -2.01 -3.51 -8.99
N ARG A 63 -1.36 -4.03 -7.94
CA ARG A 63 -0.38 -5.10 -8.06
C ARG A 63 -1.09 -6.44 -8.04
N ASN A 64 -0.89 -7.23 -9.08
CA ASN A 64 -1.43 -8.59 -9.20
C ASN A 64 -0.38 -9.63 -8.77
N SER A 65 -0.81 -10.90 -8.66
CA SER A 65 -0.01 -12.04 -8.18
C SER A 65 0.20 -13.13 -9.24
N TRP A 66 -0.01 -12.82 -10.53
CA TRP A 66 0.12 -13.78 -11.65
C TRP A 66 1.46 -13.66 -12.39
N GLY A 67 2.48 -13.16 -11.72
CA GLY A 67 3.83 -13.01 -12.26
C GLY A 67 4.06 -11.71 -13.05
N PRO A 68 5.32 -11.37 -13.32
CA PRO A 68 5.68 -10.11 -13.98
C PRO A 68 5.30 -10.08 -15.47
N ASN A 69 5.16 -11.23 -16.11
CA ASN A 69 4.78 -11.32 -17.53
C ASN A 69 3.27 -11.15 -17.78
N TRP A 70 2.49 -10.92 -16.72
CA TRP A 70 1.07 -10.68 -16.82
C TRP A 70 0.76 -9.19 -16.67
N GLY A 71 -0.12 -8.66 -17.51
CA GLY A 71 -0.49 -7.25 -17.53
C GLY A 71 0.71 -6.38 -17.80
N LYS A 72 0.76 -5.20 -17.16
CA LYS A 72 1.90 -4.29 -17.27
C LYS A 72 2.90 -4.59 -16.16
N ALA A 73 3.86 -5.47 -16.44
CA ALA A 73 4.90 -5.87 -15.48
C ALA A 73 4.35 -6.43 -14.15
N GLY A 74 3.23 -7.17 -14.19
CA GLY A 74 2.52 -7.69 -13.01
C GLY A 74 1.46 -6.75 -12.43
N TYR A 75 1.24 -5.60 -13.04
CA TYR A 75 0.23 -4.62 -12.61
C TYR A 75 -0.97 -4.57 -13.55
N CYS A 76 -2.10 -4.14 -12.99
CA CYS A 76 -3.28 -3.75 -13.75
C CYS A 76 -3.88 -2.44 -13.25
N TYR A 77 -4.75 -1.87 -14.07
CA TYR A 77 -5.39 -0.59 -13.88
C TYR A 77 -6.91 -0.77 -13.92
N ILE A 78 -7.52 -0.77 -12.74
CA ILE A 78 -8.95 -1.11 -12.57
C ILE A 78 -9.79 0.17 -12.50
N PRO A 79 -10.88 0.30 -13.29
CA PRO A 79 -11.73 1.48 -13.24
C PRO A 79 -12.29 1.72 -11.84
N TYR A 80 -12.40 3.00 -11.45
CA TYR A 80 -13.01 3.36 -10.16
C TYR A 80 -14.40 2.76 -10.00
N GLN A 81 -15.25 2.86 -11.03
CA GLN A 81 -16.62 2.32 -11.02
C GLN A 81 -16.68 0.80 -10.79
N TYR A 82 -15.64 0.06 -11.20
CA TYR A 82 -15.57 -1.37 -10.95
C TYR A 82 -15.24 -1.62 -9.46
N MET A 83 -14.21 -0.96 -8.94
CA MET A 83 -13.70 -1.25 -7.60
C MET A 83 -14.54 -0.66 -6.46
N ILE A 84 -15.21 0.48 -6.65
CA ILE A 84 -16.03 1.10 -5.58
C ILE A 84 -17.43 0.48 -5.47
N ASN A 85 -17.84 -0.34 -6.43
CA ASN A 85 -19.16 -0.95 -6.45
C ASN A 85 -19.14 -2.25 -5.63
N THR A 86 -20.01 -2.33 -4.61
CA THR A 86 -20.11 -3.47 -3.68
C THR A 86 -20.63 -4.76 -4.34
N LYS A 87 -21.26 -4.66 -5.52
CA LYS A 87 -21.55 -5.82 -6.38
C LYS A 87 -20.27 -6.51 -6.84
N TYR A 88 -19.16 -5.81 -6.92
CA TYR A 88 -17.92 -6.30 -7.50
C TYR A 88 -16.80 -6.42 -6.46
N CYS A 89 -16.58 -5.39 -5.66
CA CYS A 89 -15.60 -5.39 -4.58
C CYS A 89 -16.27 -5.79 -3.27
N LEU A 90 -15.86 -6.92 -2.72
CA LEU A 90 -16.52 -7.58 -1.59
C LEU A 90 -15.93 -7.13 -0.24
N SER A 91 -14.65 -6.81 -0.21
CA SER A 91 -13.97 -6.32 0.98
C SER A 91 -12.71 -5.53 0.63
N ALA A 92 -12.29 -4.67 1.55
CA ALA A 92 -11.04 -3.93 1.47
C ALA A 92 -10.43 -3.79 2.87
N TRP A 93 -9.14 -4.06 2.99
CA TRP A 93 -8.41 -4.14 4.25
C TRP A 93 -7.08 -3.42 4.15
N VAL A 94 -6.76 -2.64 5.19
CA VAL A 94 -5.41 -2.11 5.40
C VAL A 94 -4.76 -2.93 6.50
N ILE A 95 -3.51 -3.33 6.28
CA ILE A 95 -2.68 -3.88 7.35
C ILE A 95 -1.87 -2.69 7.90
N GLY A 96 -2.04 -2.41 9.18
CA GLY A 96 -1.33 -1.37 9.90
C GLY A 96 -0.55 -1.96 11.07
N GLU A 97 0.54 -1.28 11.43
CA GLU A 97 1.26 -1.55 12.65
C GLU A 97 0.59 -0.82 13.83
N VAL A 98 0.56 -1.45 15.00
CA VAL A 98 0.13 -0.82 16.24
C VAL A 98 1.35 -0.22 16.91
N ASP A 99 1.31 1.08 17.21
CA ASP A 99 2.35 1.72 18.00
C ASP A 99 2.29 1.21 19.45
N THR A 100 3.30 0.44 19.84
CA THR A 100 3.38 -0.15 21.18
C THR A 100 4.08 0.77 22.19
N THR A 101 4.53 1.96 21.80
CA THR A 101 5.27 2.87 22.69
C THR A 101 4.44 3.39 23.87
N ASN A 102 3.11 3.30 23.79
CA ASN A 102 2.17 3.63 24.87
C ASN A 102 1.44 2.40 25.44
N LEU A 103 1.82 1.18 25.06
CA LEU A 103 1.29 -0.02 25.67
C LEU A 103 2.16 -0.37 26.87
N GLY A 104 1.58 -0.28 28.08
CA GLY A 104 2.25 -0.66 29.33
C GLY A 104 2.82 -2.08 29.24
N SER A 105 3.90 -2.33 29.98
CA SER A 105 4.66 -3.58 29.98
C SER A 105 3.86 -4.83 30.38
N GLU A 106 2.61 -4.66 30.82
CA GLU A 106 1.72 -5.73 31.28
C GLU A 106 0.98 -6.50 30.16
N HIS A 107 1.11 -6.14 28.88
CA HIS A 107 0.24 -6.69 27.82
C HIS A 107 0.92 -7.58 26.77
N TRP A 108 2.24 -7.83 26.88
CA TRP A 108 2.98 -8.60 25.87
C TRP A 108 3.50 -9.93 26.42
N ASN A 109 2.86 -11.05 26.03
CA ASN A 109 3.44 -12.36 26.22
C ASN A 109 4.48 -12.62 25.11
N LYS A 110 5.73 -12.86 25.48
CA LYS A 110 6.84 -13.13 24.54
C LYS A 110 6.65 -14.42 23.73
N ASN A 111 5.64 -15.22 24.05
CA ASN A 111 5.26 -16.43 23.32
C ASN A 111 4.11 -16.23 22.31
N ASP A 112 3.59 -15.01 22.16
CA ASP A 112 2.56 -14.74 21.15
C ASP A 112 3.17 -14.70 19.73
N LEU A 113 2.33 -15.03 18.74
CA LEU A 113 2.66 -15.17 17.31
C LEU A 113 3.44 -14.02 16.67
N PHE A 114 3.52 -12.86 17.35
CA PHE A 114 4.16 -11.64 16.88
C PHE A 114 5.49 -11.32 17.60
N GLY A 115 6.02 -12.20 18.44
CA GLY A 115 7.27 -11.97 19.20
C GLY A 115 8.50 -11.61 18.33
N ASN A 116 8.45 -11.92 17.03
CA ASN A 116 9.50 -11.59 16.05
C ASN A 116 9.18 -10.41 15.13
N VAL A 117 8.02 -9.75 15.27
CA VAL A 117 7.72 -8.52 14.53
C VAL A 117 8.32 -7.34 15.30
N GLN A 118 9.65 -7.26 15.30
CA GLN A 118 10.35 -6.04 15.63
C GLN A 118 9.96 -4.99 14.58
N SER A 119 9.18 -4.02 15.03
CA SER A 119 8.82 -2.80 14.32
C SER A 119 10.04 -2.22 13.59
N ARG A 120 10.10 -2.36 12.26
CA ARG A 120 11.01 -1.53 11.46
C ARG A 120 10.41 -0.14 11.37
N VAL A 121 10.56 0.62 12.45
CA VAL A 121 10.35 2.06 12.44
C VAL A 121 11.40 2.67 11.49
N TYR A 122 11.01 2.92 10.24
CA TYR A 122 11.77 3.84 9.39
C TYR A 122 11.60 5.25 9.96
N ARG A 123 12.51 5.66 10.85
CA ARG A 123 12.68 7.09 11.16
C ARG A 123 13.10 7.77 9.86
N SER A 124 12.21 8.58 9.27
CA SER A 124 12.65 9.58 8.30
C SER A 124 13.55 10.56 9.06
N GLY A 125 14.85 10.46 8.83
CA GLY A 125 15.83 11.38 9.39
C GLY A 125 15.54 12.77 8.86
N ARG A 126 14.94 13.61 9.70
CA ARG A 126 14.94 15.07 9.51
C ARG A 126 16.37 15.52 9.79
N ALA A 127 17.19 15.69 8.74
CA ALA A 127 18.48 16.36 8.84
C ALA A 127 18.23 17.84 9.16
N GLY A 128 18.02 18.14 10.45
CA GLY A 128 18.06 19.49 10.99
C GLY A 128 19.46 19.76 11.51
N ALA A 129 20.37 20.22 10.64
CA ALA A 129 21.59 20.86 11.11
C ALA A 129 21.24 22.27 11.61
N SER A 130 21.12 22.40 12.93
CA SER A 130 21.13 23.67 13.63
C SER A 130 22.37 23.67 14.52
N VAL A 131 23.46 24.27 14.05
CA VAL A 131 24.61 24.58 14.90
C VAL A 131 24.35 25.96 15.51
N ARG A 132 23.96 25.96 16.78
CA ARG A 132 23.97 27.16 17.63
C ARG A 132 25.42 27.45 18.01
N GLY A 133 25.81 28.71 17.84
CA GLY A 133 27.06 29.25 18.35
C GLY A 133 27.10 29.29 19.88
N GLY A 134 28.31 29.18 20.40
CA GLY A 134 28.69 29.51 21.77
C GLY A 134 30.19 29.82 21.76
N GLY A 135 30.52 31.11 21.84
CA GLY A 135 31.90 31.56 22.02
C GLY A 135 32.23 31.75 23.49
N SER A 136 33.49 31.56 23.86
CA SER A 136 34.17 32.29 24.93
C SER A 136 35.68 31.97 24.97
N GLY A 137 36.48 33.02 25.20
CA GLY A 137 37.75 32.92 25.94
C GLY A 137 39.01 32.66 25.13
N GLY A 138 39.76 33.71 24.83
CA GLY A 138 41.14 33.63 24.34
C GLY A 138 42.16 33.26 25.43
N ASN A 139 43.38 32.96 24.97
CA ASN A 139 44.63 33.47 25.52
C ASN A 139 45.77 33.14 24.55
N ASP A 140 46.52 34.19 24.21
CA ASP A 140 47.86 34.14 23.63
C ASP A 140 48.83 33.36 24.53
N VAL A 141 49.77 32.58 23.97
CA VAL A 141 51.22 32.55 24.34
C VAL A 141 52.05 31.93 23.18
N GLU A 142 53.17 32.58 22.92
CA GLU A 142 54.36 32.38 22.07
C GLU A 142 54.92 30.98 21.75
N GLY A 143 55.67 30.90 20.63
CA GLY A 143 57.01 30.30 20.63
C GLY A 143 57.31 29.26 19.54
N GLY A 144 58.16 29.61 18.57
CA GLY A 144 58.84 28.66 17.66
C GLY A 144 59.00 29.14 16.23
#